data_AF-A0A382YTJ8-F1
#
_entry.id   AF-A0A382YTJ8-F1
#
_cell.length_a   1.000
_cell.length_b   1.000
_cell.length_c   1.000
_cell.angle_alpha   90.00
_cell.angle_beta   90.00
_cell.angle_gamma   90.00
#
_symmetry.space_group_name_H-M   'P 1'
#
loop_
_entity.id
_entity.type
_entity.pdbx_description
1 polymer ?
#
loop_
_entity_poly.entity_id
_entity_poly.type
_entity_poly.pdbx_seq_one_letter_code
_entity_poly.pdbx_strand_id
1 'polypeptide(L)'
;MNKSDEISDDQLMQDIIDAEKIDIYMTDLPAFSQTIIEEEYNNYIEIEAQMASGLGYQVSMDSKEYKPGDHNEIYFNWGGKRLKPKLDRGDKNGFKCFELVLPVTFIMPDASFITVYEENGYRSIKGWYVNNPDSNVKPTLQYPLNIIYRDSETQIINNNAEMKNAKE
;
A
#
# COMPACT_ATOMS: atom_id res chain seq x y z
N MET A 1 -28.84 -13.55 3.41
CA MET A 1 -28.21 -12.54 2.53
C MET A 1 -27.53 -11.55 3.44
N ASN A 2 -26.22 -11.36 3.28
CA ASN A 2 -25.50 -10.36 4.07
C ASN A 2 -25.78 -8.99 3.46
N LYS A 3 -25.86 -7.96 4.31
CA LYS A 3 -26.11 -6.56 3.90
C LYS A 3 -25.12 -6.06 2.83
N SER A 4 -23.93 -6.65 2.79
CA SER A 4 -22.88 -6.42 1.80
C SER A 4 -23.22 -6.83 0.36
N ASP A 5 -24.24 -7.67 0.15
CA ASP A 5 -24.59 -8.17 -1.20
C ASP A 5 -25.71 -7.35 -1.87
N GLU A 6 -26.36 -6.44 -1.13
CA GLU A 6 -27.49 -5.61 -1.61
C GLU A 6 -27.05 -4.19 -2.00
N ILE A 7 -25.84 -3.78 -1.61
CA ILE A 7 -25.30 -2.43 -1.80
C ILE A 7 -24.36 -2.43 -3.02
N SER A 8 -24.33 -1.34 -3.78
CA SER A 8 -23.40 -1.18 -4.92
C SER A 8 -21.94 -1.27 -4.46
N ASP A 9 -21.07 -1.91 -5.24
CA ASP A 9 -19.64 -2.05 -4.92
C ASP A 9 -18.99 -0.69 -4.53
N ASP A 10 -19.31 0.41 -5.23
CA ASP A 10 -18.85 1.76 -4.87
C ASP A 10 -19.25 2.22 -3.46
N GLN A 11 -20.50 1.98 -3.09
CA GLN A 11 -21.04 2.42 -1.80
C GLN A 11 -20.47 1.56 -0.68
N LEU A 12 -20.39 0.24 -0.89
CA LEU A 12 -19.81 -0.66 0.09
C LEU A 12 -18.31 -0.37 0.29
N MET A 13 -17.58 -0.05 -0.79
CA MET A 13 -16.20 0.39 -0.69
C MET A 13 -16.07 1.66 0.16
N GLN A 14 -16.92 2.67 -0.10
CA GLN A 14 -16.93 3.89 0.70
C GLN A 14 -17.26 3.62 2.18
N ASP A 15 -18.24 2.75 2.43
CA ASP A 15 -18.62 2.36 3.79
C ASP A 15 -17.45 1.65 4.52
N ILE A 16 -16.65 0.84 3.82
CA ILE A 16 -15.44 0.20 4.38
C ILE A 16 -14.34 1.25 4.64
N ILE A 17 -14.15 2.23 3.75
CA ILE A 17 -13.17 3.30 3.92
C ILE A 17 -13.47 4.10 5.18
N ASP A 18 -14.73 4.50 5.36
CA ASP A 18 -15.18 5.38 6.43
C ASP A 18 -15.40 4.65 7.77
N ALA A 19 -15.37 3.31 7.77
CA ALA A 19 -15.57 2.50 8.96
C ALA A 19 -14.35 2.45 9.88
N GLU A 20 -14.62 2.23 11.16
CA GLU A 20 -13.61 1.75 12.09
C GLU A 20 -13.14 0.35 11.65
N LYS A 21 -11.82 0.16 11.62
CA LYS A 21 -11.16 -1.03 11.11
C LYS A 21 -10.23 -1.61 12.18
N ILE A 22 -10.12 -2.93 12.19
CA ILE A 22 -9.11 -3.63 13.00
C ILE A 22 -8.12 -4.33 12.08
N ASP A 23 -6.84 -4.29 12.45
CA ASP A 23 -5.80 -5.05 11.77
C ASP A 23 -6.04 -6.55 11.97
N ILE A 24 -5.95 -7.32 10.88
CA ILE A 24 -6.13 -8.77 10.86
C ILE A 24 -4.95 -9.42 10.14
N TYR A 25 -4.80 -10.73 10.32
CA TYR A 25 -3.83 -11.48 9.54
C TYR A 25 -4.41 -11.78 8.15
N MET A 26 -3.53 -11.96 7.16
CA MET A 26 -3.91 -12.42 5.83
C MET A 26 -4.71 -13.72 5.84
N THR A 27 -4.35 -14.62 6.76
CA THR A 27 -5.02 -15.90 6.96
C THR A 27 -6.47 -15.77 7.44
N ASP A 28 -6.85 -14.59 7.97
CA ASP A 28 -8.21 -14.30 8.43
C ASP A 28 -9.13 -13.85 7.28
N LEU A 29 -8.58 -13.53 6.10
CA LEU A 29 -9.37 -13.24 4.91
C LEU A 29 -10.07 -14.50 4.38
N PRO A 30 -11.18 -14.37 3.63
CA PRO A 30 -11.74 -15.50 2.89
C PRO A 30 -10.74 -16.12 1.90
N ALA A 31 -10.72 -17.45 1.77
CA ALA A 31 -9.73 -18.19 0.98
C ALA A 31 -9.60 -17.70 -0.48
N PHE A 32 -10.72 -17.36 -1.12
CA PHE A 32 -10.71 -16.82 -2.48
C PHE A 32 -10.02 -15.45 -2.57
N SER A 33 -10.16 -14.61 -1.54
CA SER A 33 -9.47 -13.32 -1.44
C SER A 33 -7.96 -13.52 -1.29
N GLN A 34 -7.54 -14.50 -0.47
CA GLN A 34 -6.13 -14.85 -0.31
C GLN A 34 -5.51 -15.27 -1.65
N THR A 35 -6.17 -16.17 -2.39
CA THR A 35 -5.67 -16.62 -3.71
C THR A 35 -5.54 -15.47 -4.72
N ILE A 36 -6.53 -14.56 -4.78
CA ILE A 36 -6.45 -13.37 -5.66
C ILE A 36 -5.20 -12.55 -5.34
N ILE A 37 -4.91 -12.34 -4.05
CA ILE A 37 -3.78 -11.53 -3.60
C ILE A 37 -2.46 -12.21 -3.95
N GLU A 38 -2.36 -13.52 -3.70
CA GLU A 38 -1.15 -14.29 -4.01
C GLU A 38 -0.85 -14.36 -5.52
N GLU A 39 -1.88 -14.53 -6.35
CA GLU A 39 -1.71 -14.70 -7.80
C GLU A 39 -1.55 -13.37 -8.54
N GLU A 40 -2.38 -12.37 -8.22
CA GLU A 40 -2.41 -11.08 -8.95
C GLU A 40 -1.46 -10.03 -8.35
N TYR A 41 -1.04 -10.18 -7.09
CA TYR A 41 -0.28 -9.17 -6.33
C TYR A 41 1.01 -9.75 -5.71
N ASN A 42 1.70 -10.64 -6.43
CA ASN A 42 2.98 -11.23 -6.01
C ASN A 42 4.19 -10.27 -6.06
N ASN A 43 4.01 -9.09 -6.66
CA ASN A 43 5.03 -8.06 -6.79
C ASN A 43 4.99 -7.02 -5.66
N TYR A 44 4.33 -7.30 -4.54
CA TYR A 44 4.23 -6.43 -3.37
C TYR A 44 5.07 -6.96 -2.19
N ILE A 45 5.49 -6.06 -1.29
CA ILE A 45 6.43 -6.34 -0.20
C ILE A 45 5.73 -6.33 1.16
N GLU A 46 4.85 -5.37 1.39
CA GLU A 46 4.03 -5.31 2.61
C GLU A 46 2.58 -5.37 2.19
N ILE A 47 1.85 -6.23 2.86
CA ILE A 47 0.42 -6.32 2.70
C ILE A 47 -0.21 -6.24 4.08
N GLU A 48 -0.93 -5.15 4.32
CA GLU A 48 -1.70 -4.93 5.54
C GLU A 48 -3.16 -5.28 5.26
N ALA A 49 -3.75 -6.14 6.08
CA ALA A 49 -5.15 -6.51 5.97
C ALA A 49 -5.93 -5.94 7.15
N GLN A 50 -7.05 -5.31 6.85
CA GLN A 50 -7.93 -4.68 7.82
C GLN A 50 -9.37 -5.13 7.61
N MET A 51 -10.11 -5.31 8.70
CA MET A 51 -11.51 -5.71 8.68
C MET A 51 -12.41 -4.60 9.18
N ALA A 52 -13.43 -4.26 8.39
CA ALA A 52 -14.57 -3.44 8.79
C ALA A 52 -15.75 -4.37 9.12
N SER A 53 -16.07 -4.49 10.41
CA SER A 53 -17.01 -5.48 10.92
C SER A 53 -18.39 -5.43 10.24
N GLY A 54 -18.80 -6.53 9.60
CA GLY A 54 -20.07 -6.67 8.91
C GLY A 54 -20.15 -6.00 7.53
N LEU A 55 -19.08 -5.35 7.07
CA LEU A 55 -18.99 -4.70 5.77
C LEU A 55 -18.05 -5.48 4.83
N GLY A 56 -16.80 -5.66 5.23
CA GLY A 56 -15.78 -6.28 4.40
C GLY A 56 -14.36 -6.04 4.86
N TYR A 57 -13.44 -6.08 3.90
CA TYR A 57 -12.00 -6.05 4.15
C TYR A 57 -11.33 -5.03 3.23
N GLN A 58 -10.32 -4.36 3.76
CA GLN A 58 -9.39 -3.51 3.02
C GLN A 58 -8.01 -4.17 3.08
N VAL A 59 -7.36 -4.28 1.93
CA VAL A 59 -6.01 -4.80 1.81
C VAL A 59 -5.14 -3.74 1.16
N SER A 60 -4.14 -3.31 1.91
CA SER A 60 -3.23 -2.21 1.62
C SER A 60 -1.86 -2.78 1.24
N MET A 61 -1.29 -2.36 0.11
CA MET A 61 -0.09 -2.97 -0.47
C MET A 61 0.92 -1.94 -0.98
N ASP A 62 2.20 -2.13 -0.65
CA ASP A 62 3.33 -1.38 -1.23
C ASP A 62 4.11 -2.27 -2.21
N SER A 63 4.38 -1.75 -3.41
CA SER A 63 5.00 -2.52 -4.50
C SER A 63 6.51 -2.71 -4.32
N LYS A 64 7.08 -3.73 -5.01
CA LYS A 64 8.53 -3.96 -5.14
C LYS A 64 9.27 -2.91 -5.94
N GLU A 65 8.56 -1.99 -6.61
CA GLU A 65 9.16 -0.79 -7.20
C GLU A 65 9.44 0.29 -6.13
N TYR A 66 8.93 0.07 -4.91
CA TYR A 66 9.06 0.84 -3.67
C TYR A 66 9.28 2.34 -3.90
N LYS A 67 8.19 3.02 -4.22
CA LYS A 67 8.08 4.47 -4.18
C LYS A 67 7.19 4.85 -3.00
N PRO A 68 7.77 5.26 -1.85
CA PRO A 68 6.98 5.69 -0.71
C PRO A 68 5.98 6.77 -1.12
N GLY A 69 4.73 6.58 -0.71
CA GLY A 69 3.61 7.43 -1.11
C GLY A 69 2.72 6.79 -2.17
N ASP A 70 3.21 5.86 -3.00
CA ASP A 70 2.38 5.10 -3.94
C ASP A 70 1.75 3.90 -3.21
N HIS A 71 0.45 3.97 -2.96
CA HIS A 71 -0.30 2.96 -2.20
C HIS A 71 -1.34 2.25 -3.06
N ASN A 72 -1.33 0.92 -3.07
CA ASN A 72 -2.34 0.12 -3.75
C ASN A 72 -3.31 -0.49 -2.74
N GLU A 73 -4.60 -0.32 -2.98
CA GLU A 73 -5.64 -0.87 -2.11
C GLU A 73 -6.60 -1.74 -2.89
N ILE A 74 -7.00 -2.84 -2.25
CA ILE A 74 -8.04 -3.73 -2.75
C ILE A 74 -9.09 -3.87 -1.66
N TYR A 75 -10.34 -3.91 -2.09
CA TYR A 75 -11.47 -4.05 -1.20
C TYR A 75 -12.23 -5.33 -1.50
N PHE A 76 -12.63 -6.04 -0.45
CA PHE A 76 -13.45 -7.25 -0.53
C PHE A 76 -14.71 -7.06 0.30
N ASN A 77 -15.85 -7.58 -0.17
CA ASN A 77 -17.03 -7.67 0.68
C ASN A 77 -16.83 -8.69 1.81
N TRP A 78 -17.78 -8.76 2.74
CA TRP A 78 -17.75 -9.71 3.85
C TRP A 78 -17.60 -11.19 3.43
N GLY A 79 -18.10 -11.55 2.24
CA GLY A 79 -17.98 -12.90 1.66
C GLY A 79 -16.70 -13.15 0.85
N GLY A 80 -15.80 -12.17 0.70
CA GLY A 80 -14.54 -12.31 -0.02
C GLY A 80 -14.60 -11.99 -1.52
N LYS A 81 -15.74 -11.51 -2.04
CA LYS A 81 -15.84 -11.00 -3.41
C LYS A 81 -15.12 -9.66 -3.50
N ARG A 82 -14.18 -9.54 -4.44
CA ARG A 82 -13.52 -8.26 -4.77
C ARG A 82 -14.54 -7.23 -5.23
N LEU A 83 -14.50 -6.04 -4.63
CA LEU A 83 -15.31 -4.89 -5.03
C LEU A 83 -14.70 -4.21 -6.24
N LYS A 84 -15.54 -3.77 -7.18
CA LYS A 84 -15.11 -3.05 -8.39
C LYS A 84 -15.83 -1.70 -8.45
N PRO A 85 -15.11 -0.56 -8.38
CA PRO A 85 -15.75 0.73 -8.47
C PRO A 85 -16.25 0.99 -9.91
N LYS A 86 -17.35 1.74 -10.07
CA LYS A 86 -17.93 2.07 -11.40
C LYS A 86 -17.13 3.13 -12.13
N LEU A 87 -16.58 4.08 -11.38
CA LEU A 87 -15.57 4.98 -11.90
C LEU A 87 -14.24 4.32 -11.62
N ASP A 88 -13.36 4.37 -12.62
CA ASP A 88 -11.96 4.02 -12.52
C ASP A 88 -11.32 4.98 -11.50
N ARG A 89 -11.56 4.72 -10.20
CA ARG A 89 -10.94 5.40 -9.06
C ARG A 89 -9.49 4.87 -9.00
N GLY A 90 -8.72 5.08 -10.07
CA GLY A 90 -7.32 4.69 -10.19
C GLY A 90 -7.09 3.18 -10.19
N ASP A 91 -7.85 2.39 -10.96
CA ASP A 91 -7.89 0.91 -10.90
C ASP A 91 -6.58 0.20 -11.28
N LYS A 92 -5.45 0.91 -11.49
CA LYS A 92 -4.13 0.30 -11.72
C LYS A 92 -2.91 1.01 -11.12
N ASN A 93 -3.04 2.24 -10.63
CA ASN A 93 -1.87 3.07 -10.28
C ASN A 93 -1.83 3.58 -8.84
N GLY A 94 -2.73 3.11 -7.97
CA GLY A 94 -2.76 3.52 -6.57
C GLY A 94 -3.13 4.99 -6.40
N PHE A 95 -3.15 5.44 -5.15
CA PHE A 95 -3.19 6.87 -4.84
C PHE A 95 -1.87 7.29 -4.24
N LYS A 96 -1.44 8.51 -4.57
CA LYS A 96 -0.20 9.08 -4.04
C LYS A 96 -0.49 9.91 -2.79
N CYS A 97 -0.08 9.47 -1.60
CA CYS A 97 -0.27 10.24 -0.35
C CYS A 97 0.58 11.51 -0.37
N PHE A 98 1.84 11.37 -0.78
CA PHE A 98 2.85 12.43 -0.87
C PHE A 98 3.94 12.02 -1.88
N GLU A 99 4.86 12.93 -2.18
CA GLU A 99 6.11 12.63 -2.89
C GLU A 99 7.33 12.88 -2.00
N LEU A 100 8.38 12.07 -2.16
CA LEU A 100 9.67 12.32 -1.51
C LEU A 100 10.40 13.45 -2.24
N VAL A 101 10.93 14.42 -1.50
CA VAL A 101 11.84 15.43 -2.05
C VAL A 101 13.22 14.80 -2.18
N LEU A 102 13.68 14.64 -3.42
CA LEU A 102 14.95 14.00 -3.75
C LEU A 102 16.14 14.97 -3.49
N PRO A 103 17.33 14.44 -3.12
CA PRO A 103 17.68 13.03 -3.02
C PRO A 103 17.25 12.38 -1.69
N VAL A 104 16.98 11.08 -1.74
CA VAL A 104 16.69 10.24 -0.56
C VAL A 104 17.56 8.99 -0.55
N THR A 105 17.87 8.47 0.64
CA THR A 105 18.65 7.24 0.79
C THR A 105 17.81 6.14 1.41
N PHE A 106 17.79 4.99 0.74
CA PHE A 106 17.18 3.75 1.20
C PHE A 106 18.25 2.85 1.81
N ILE A 107 17.95 2.28 2.97
CA ILE A 107 18.73 1.25 3.64
C ILE A 107 18.03 -0.07 3.36
N MET A 108 18.65 -0.89 2.52
CA MET A 108 18.10 -2.16 2.06
C MET A 108 18.14 -3.22 3.19
N PRO A 109 17.38 -4.32 3.08
CA PRO A 109 17.37 -5.39 4.08
C PRO A 109 18.74 -6.03 4.37
N ASP A 110 19.67 -6.00 3.42
CA ASP A 110 21.05 -6.45 3.57
C ASP A 110 21.99 -5.38 4.19
N ALA A 111 21.42 -4.28 4.68
CA ALA A 111 22.10 -3.08 5.16
C ALA A 111 22.93 -2.33 4.10
N SER A 112 22.75 -2.64 2.81
CA SER A 112 23.30 -1.80 1.73
C SER A 112 22.50 -0.51 1.57
N PHE A 113 23.12 0.50 0.96
CA PHE A 113 22.50 1.82 0.76
C PHE A 113 22.26 2.08 -0.71
N ILE A 114 21.08 2.59 -1.05
CA ILE A 114 20.72 3.08 -2.39
C ILE A 114 20.24 4.51 -2.27
N THR A 115 20.99 5.47 -2.83
CA THR A 115 20.56 6.88 -2.92
C THR A 115 19.88 7.14 -4.25
N VAL A 116 18.66 7.67 -4.20
CA VAL A 116 17.86 8.08 -5.35
C VAL A 116 17.98 9.59 -5.51
N TYR A 117 18.63 10.03 -6.57
CA TYR A 117 18.84 11.46 -6.88
C TYR A 117 17.74 12.07 -7.75
N GLU A 118 17.09 11.25 -8.56
CA GLU A 118 16.04 11.64 -9.50
C GLU A 118 15.06 10.47 -9.68
N GLU A 119 13.90 10.73 -10.29
CA GLU A 119 12.82 9.76 -10.47
C GLU A 119 13.25 8.44 -11.15
N ASN A 120 14.19 8.47 -12.08
CA ASN A 120 14.69 7.25 -12.70
C ASN A 120 15.54 6.37 -11.77
N GLY A 121 16.02 6.93 -10.64
CA GLY A 121 16.86 6.25 -9.66
C GLY A 121 16.12 5.16 -8.87
N TYR A 122 14.78 5.21 -8.78
CA TYR A 122 13.98 4.14 -8.15
C TYR A 122 14.17 2.78 -8.81
N ARG A 123 14.59 2.74 -10.09
CA ARG A 123 14.94 1.49 -10.79
C ARG A 123 16.06 0.70 -10.10
N SER A 124 16.93 1.36 -9.36
CA SER A 124 17.99 0.70 -8.58
C SER A 124 17.42 -0.11 -7.42
N ILE A 125 16.33 0.36 -6.78
CA ILE A 125 15.64 -0.37 -5.72
C ILE A 125 14.98 -1.62 -6.30
N LYS A 126 14.29 -1.47 -7.44
CA LYS A 126 13.73 -2.60 -8.20
C LYS A 126 14.82 -3.62 -8.58
N GLY A 127 15.97 -3.14 -9.06
CA GLY A 127 17.12 -3.99 -9.39
C GLY A 127 17.65 -4.79 -8.20
N TRP A 128 17.62 -4.21 -6.99
CA TRP A 128 17.99 -4.93 -5.78
C TRP A 128 17.03 -6.10 -5.48
N TYR A 129 15.71 -5.92 -5.61
CA TYR A 129 14.74 -7.02 -5.44
C TYR A 129 14.85 -8.11 -6.51
N VAL A 130 15.19 -7.74 -7.76
CA VAL A 130 15.47 -8.73 -8.82
C VAL A 130 16.67 -9.62 -8.45
N ASN A 131 17.69 -9.04 -7.82
CA ASN A 131 18.89 -9.78 -7.39
C ASN A 131 18.71 -10.49 -6.03
N ASN A 132 17.65 -10.17 -5.28
CA ASN A 132 17.34 -10.72 -3.97
C ASN A 132 15.88 -11.23 -3.95
N PRO A 133 15.52 -12.25 -4.77
CA PRO A 133 14.14 -12.66 -4.99
C PRO A 133 13.43 -13.21 -3.75
N ASP A 134 14.18 -13.73 -2.78
CA ASP A 134 13.66 -14.24 -1.51
C ASP A 134 13.34 -13.11 -0.50
N SER A 135 13.75 -11.87 -0.79
CA SER A 135 13.49 -10.73 0.08
C SER A 135 12.08 -10.19 -0.12
N ASN A 136 11.27 -10.28 0.93
CA ASN A 136 9.97 -9.62 1.06
C ASN A 136 9.99 -8.60 2.22
N VAL A 137 11.17 -8.04 2.54
CA VAL A 137 11.32 -7.02 3.58
C VAL A 137 11.48 -5.66 2.93
N LYS A 138 10.77 -4.64 3.43
CA LYS A 138 10.87 -3.26 2.94
C LYS A 138 12.22 -2.65 3.27
N PRO A 139 12.76 -1.79 2.38
CA PRO A 139 13.90 -0.98 2.76
C PRO A 139 13.41 0.11 3.74
N THR A 140 14.31 0.55 4.61
CA THR A 140 14.03 1.69 5.50
C THR A 140 14.58 2.98 4.88
N LEU A 141 13.97 4.10 5.21
CA LEU A 141 14.47 5.41 4.76
C LEU A 141 15.49 5.94 5.77
N GLN A 142 16.55 6.54 5.25
CA GLN A 142 17.45 7.33 6.08
C GLN A 142 16.79 8.68 6.38
N TYR A 143 16.56 8.94 7.66
CA TYR A 143 15.96 10.18 8.17
C TYR A 143 17.04 11.18 8.64
N PRO A 144 16.72 12.49 8.71
CA PRO A 144 15.46 13.10 8.28
C PRO A 144 15.37 13.26 6.75
N LEU A 145 14.15 13.37 6.23
CA LEU A 145 13.86 13.68 4.82
C LEU A 145 12.66 14.62 4.69
N ASN A 146 12.42 15.16 3.49
CA ASN A 146 11.26 15.99 3.21
C ASN A 146 10.27 15.27 2.31
N ILE A 147 8.98 15.47 2.58
CA ILE A 147 7.87 15.08 1.70
C ILE A 147 7.13 16.33 1.19
N ILE A 148 6.45 16.19 0.06
CA ILE A 148 5.53 17.17 -0.50
C ILE A 148 4.15 16.54 -0.72
N TYR A 149 3.11 17.18 -0.19
CA TYR A 149 1.73 16.78 -0.36
C TYR A 149 1.13 17.32 -1.68
N ARG A 150 -0.07 16.84 -2.05
CA ARG A 150 -0.74 17.24 -3.30
C ARG A 150 -1.08 18.73 -3.38
N ASP A 151 -1.31 19.35 -2.23
CA ASP A 151 -1.56 20.80 -2.10
C ASP A 151 -0.26 21.63 -2.07
N SER A 152 0.88 20.98 -2.33
CA SER A 152 2.22 21.57 -2.30
C SER A 152 2.74 21.96 -0.91
N GLU A 153 2.08 21.54 0.18
CA GLU A 153 2.65 21.64 1.52
C GLU A 153 3.84 20.69 1.68
N THR A 154 4.87 21.11 2.42
CA THR A 154 6.06 20.28 2.68
C THR A 154 6.20 19.99 4.16
N GLN A 155 6.64 18.76 4.47
CA GLN A 155 6.86 18.31 5.85
C GLN A 155 8.21 17.61 5.97
N ILE A 156 8.92 17.90 7.07
CA ILE A 156 10.12 17.15 7.47
C ILE A 156 9.65 15.90 8.24
N ILE A 157 10.12 14.74 7.81
CA ILE A 157 9.90 13.46 8.48
C ILE A 157 11.20 13.04 9.17
N ASN A 158 11.14 12.79 10.47
CA ASN A 158 12.32 12.50 11.29
C ASN A 158 12.49 11.01 11.62
N ASN A 159 11.46 10.20 11.45
CA ASN A 159 11.46 8.79 11.82
C ASN A 159 10.34 8.00 11.12
N ASN A 160 10.33 6.69 11.33
CA ASN A 160 9.36 5.79 10.71
C ASN A 160 7.92 6.00 11.21
N ALA A 161 7.73 6.47 12.45
CA ALA A 161 6.39 6.73 12.98
C ALA A 161 5.75 7.94 12.30
N GLU A 162 6.51 9.03 12.11
CA GLU A 162 6.06 10.18 11.34
C GLU A 162 5.78 9.84 9.87
N MET A 163 6.60 8.98 9.26
CA MET A 163 6.36 8.48 7.91
C MET A 163 5.06 7.69 7.79
N LYS A 164 4.75 6.85 8.79
CA LYS A 164 3.48 6.10 8.82
C LYS A 164 2.28 7.05 8.91
N ASN A 165 2.34 8.02 9.83
CA ASN A 165 1.27 9.01 9.98
C ASN A 165 1.06 9.87 8.72
N ALA A 166 2.12 10.12 7.94
CA ALA A 166 2.01 10.88 6.70
C ALA A 166 1.28 10.12 5.58
N LYS A 167 1.09 8.80 5.71
CA LYS A 167 0.35 7.97 4.74
C LYS A 167 -1.15 7.89 5.03
N GLU A 168 -1.57 8.18 6.27
CA GLU A 168 -2.96 8.17 6.74
C GLU A 168 -3.70 9.46 6.38
#